data_AF-A0A2K4ZE14-F1
#
_entry.id   AF-A0A2K4ZE14-F1
#
_cell.length_a   1.000
_cell.length_b   1.000
_cell.length_c   1.000
_cell.angle_alpha   90.00
_cell.angle_beta   90.00
_cell.angle_gamma   90.00
#
_symmetry.space_group_name_H-M   'P 1'
#
loop_
_entity.id
_entity.type
_entity.pdbx_description
1 polymer ?
#
loop_
_entity_poly.entity_id
_entity_poly.type
_entity_poly.pdbx_seq_one_letter_code
_entity_poly.pdbx_strand_id
1 'polypeptide(L)'
;MGIFVNRGNTSFRSARKSQIYVDKSGLLQYTNAVIDTEQRYICSSRPRRFGKTMTAGMLAAYYGKGCDSRTLFADLKIAEDSSFEKFLNHYDVIHLDIAYLLVQVKDPLETVAYIQKSVIEELREAYVELLRGLFKGEQSKDFRRSTPV
;
A
#
# COMPACT_ATOMS: atom_id res chain seq x y z
N MET A 1 -9.18 -12.69 5.87
CA MET A 1 -8.89 -11.33 6.36
C MET A 1 -8.15 -10.60 5.24
N GLY A 2 -8.49 -9.34 4.95
CA GLY A 2 -7.73 -8.55 3.98
C GLY A 2 -6.34 -8.24 4.54
N ILE A 3 -5.33 -8.08 3.69
CA ILE A 3 -4.02 -7.54 4.06
C ILE A 3 -4.00 -6.09 3.54
N PHE A 4 -3.83 -5.12 4.43
CA PHE A 4 -3.94 -3.69 4.12
C PHE A 4 -2.58 -3.01 3.96
N VAL A 5 -1.63 -3.34 4.82
CA VAL A 5 -0.28 -2.77 4.87
C VAL A 5 0.69 -3.69 4.15
N ASN A 6 1.48 -3.16 3.22
CA ASN A 6 2.55 -3.88 2.54
C ASN A 6 2.12 -5.25 1.97
N ARG A 7 0.94 -5.28 1.33
CA ARG A 7 0.28 -6.48 0.76
C ARG A 7 1.15 -7.31 -0.23
N GLY A 8 2.29 -6.78 -0.64
CA GLY A 8 3.21 -7.40 -1.57
C GLY A 8 2.78 -7.24 -3.02
N ASN A 9 3.37 -8.05 -3.91
CA ASN A 9 3.23 -7.88 -5.36
C ASN A 9 2.38 -8.95 -6.07
N THR A 10 1.70 -9.83 -5.34
CA THR A 10 0.95 -10.98 -5.88
C THR A 10 -0.17 -10.58 -6.85
N SER A 11 -0.89 -9.50 -6.55
CA SER A 11 -1.96 -8.96 -7.41
C SER A 11 -1.42 -8.53 -8.78
N PHE A 12 -0.37 -7.72 -8.81
CA PHE A 12 0.23 -7.26 -10.06
C PHE A 12 0.95 -8.41 -10.80
N ARG A 13 1.60 -9.32 -10.09
CA ARG A 13 2.17 -10.55 -10.66
C ARG A 13 1.13 -11.40 -11.38
N SER A 14 -0.07 -11.50 -10.83
CA SER A 14 -1.18 -12.23 -11.46
C SER A 14 -1.71 -11.47 -12.69
N ALA A 15 -1.81 -10.14 -12.61
CA ALA A 15 -2.18 -9.30 -13.75
C ALA A 15 -1.18 -9.45 -14.92
N ARG A 16 0.13 -9.46 -14.64
CA ARG A 16 1.20 -9.65 -15.64
C ARG A 16 1.12 -10.99 -16.38
N LYS A 17 0.61 -12.04 -15.74
CA LYS A 17 0.41 -13.36 -16.34
C LYS A 17 -0.86 -13.47 -17.19
N SER A 18 -1.69 -12.43 -17.22
CA SER A 18 -2.94 -12.44 -18.00
C SER A 18 -2.67 -12.20 -19.48
N GLN A 19 -3.32 -12.95 -20.37
CA GLN A 19 -3.14 -12.81 -21.83
C GLN A 19 -3.46 -11.42 -22.37
N ILE A 20 -4.35 -10.69 -21.68
CA ILE A 20 -4.83 -9.36 -22.06
C ILE A 20 -4.04 -8.22 -21.38
N TYR A 21 -2.90 -8.53 -20.74
CA TYR A 21 -2.10 -7.52 -20.07
C TYR A 21 -1.54 -6.51 -21.08
N VAL A 22 -1.69 -5.23 -20.77
CA VAL A 22 -1.09 -4.12 -21.51
C VAL A 22 -0.24 -3.34 -20.52
N ASP A 23 1.00 -3.06 -20.90
CA ASP A 23 1.91 -2.28 -20.08
C ASP A 23 1.37 -0.85 -19.87
N LYS A 24 1.14 -0.51 -18.61
CA LYS A 24 0.70 0.83 -18.14
C LYS A 24 1.68 1.42 -17.14
N SER A 25 2.89 0.86 -17.04
CA SER A 25 3.93 1.30 -16.11
C SER A 25 4.41 2.72 -16.39
N GLY A 26 4.17 3.28 -17.58
CA GLY A 26 4.39 4.71 -17.85
C GLY A 26 3.62 5.66 -16.90
N LEU A 27 2.53 5.20 -16.26
CA LEU A 27 1.89 5.95 -15.18
C LEU A 27 2.84 6.19 -14.00
N LEU A 28 3.74 5.24 -13.73
CA LEU A 28 4.70 5.34 -12.63
C LEU A 28 5.68 6.49 -12.83
N GLN A 29 6.04 6.81 -14.07
CA GLN A 29 6.89 7.97 -14.38
C GLN A 29 6.24 9.26 -13.90
N TYR A 30 4.95 9.43 -14.20
CA TYR A 30 4.19 10.60 -13.73
C TYR A 30 4.06 10.61 -12.21
N THR A 31 3.68 9.49 -11.60
CA THR A 31 3.51 9.42 -10.14
C THR A 31 4.83 9.69 -9.41
N ASN A 32 5.96 9.17 -9.91
CA ASN A 32 7.31 9.43 -9.39
C ASN A 32 7.68 10.91 -9.47
N ALA A 33 7.32 11.61 -10.53
CA ALA A 33 7.61 13.04 -10.69
C ALA A 33 6.90 13.92 -9.67
N VAL A 34 5.75 13.48 -9.14
CA VAL A 34 4.92 14.28 -8.22
C VAL A 34 4.93 13.81 -6.77
N ILE A 35 5.56 12.67 -6.45
CA ILE A 35 5.37 11.92 -5.19
C ILE A 35 5.69 12.70 -3.89
N ASP A 36 6.55 13.72 -3.94
CA ASP A 36 6.85 14.61 -2.79
C ASP A 36 6.54 16.09 -3.08
N THR A 37 5.55 16.33 -3.95
CA THR A 37 5.13 17.69 -4.34
C THR A 37 3.70 17.98 -3.88
N GLU A 38 3.24 19.22 -4.06
CA GLU A 38 1.82 19.58 -3.84
C GLU A 38 0.87 18.84 -4.80
N GLN A 39 1.37 18.30 -5.91
CA GLN A 39 0.60 17.57 -6.92
C GLN A 39 0.51 16.05 -6.66
N ARG A 40 1.01 15.56 -5.51
CA ARG A 40 1.03 14.12 -5.16
C ARG A 40 -0.35 13.46 -5.07
N TYR A 41 -1.42 14.24 -5.00
CA TYR A 41 -2.79 13.74 -4.86
C TYR A 41 -3.37 13.36 -6.22
N ILE A 42 -3.40 12.07 -6.53
CA ILE A 42 -3.80 11.56 -7.84
C ILE A 42 -5.16 10.86 -7.76
N CYS A 43 -6.10 11.31 -8.58
CA CYS A 43 -7.39 10.65 -8.77
C CYS A 43 -7.43 9.95 -10.15
N SER A 44 -7.74 8.65 -10.16
CA SER A 44 -7.96 7.89 -11.39
C SER A 44 -9.43 7.49 -11.53
N SER A 45 -10.27 8.44 -11.94
CA SER A 45 -11.68 8.19 -12.26
C SER A 45 -11.81 7.67 -13.70
N ARG A 46 -11.98 6.36 -13.85
CA ARG A 46 -12.21 5.69 -15.14
C ARG A 46 -13.48 4.83 -15.10
N PRO A 47 -14.14 4.51 -16.22
CA PRO A 47 -15.31 3.64 -16.23
C PRO A 47 -15.04 2.21 -15.72
N ARG A 48 -16.11 1.42 -15.54
CA ARG A 48 -16.01 0.00 -15.14
C ARG A 48 -15.14 -0.77 -16.15
N ARG A 49 -14.32 -1.71 -15.67
CA ARG A 49 -13.39 -2.56 -16.47
C ARG A 49 -12.20 -1.85 -17.15
N PHE A 50 -11.93 -0.58 -16.83
CA PHE A 50 -10.74 0.12 -17.36
C PHE A 50 -9.43 -0.15 -16.56
N GLY A 51 -9.40 -1.18 -15.72
CA GLY A 51 -8.17 -1.63 -15.05
C GLY A 51 -7.76 -0.83 -13.81
N LYS A 52 -8.67 -0.07 -13.17
CA LYS A 52 -8.36 0.69 -11.93
C LYS A 52 -7.74 -0.17 -10.83
N THR A 53 -8.31 -1.36 -10.58
CA THR A 53 -7.79 -2.32 -9.59
C THR A 53 -6.40 -2.83 -9.99
N MET A 54 -6.15 -3.08 -11.27
CA MET A 54 -4.82 -3.47 -11.75
C MET A 54 -3.81 -2.34 -11.54
N THR A 55 -4.19 -1.09 -11.83
CA THR A 55 -3.36 0.09 -11.57
C THR A 55 -3.03 0.24 -10.08
N ALA A 56 -4.01 0.09 -9.19
CA ALA A 56 -3.77 0.15 -7.75
C ALA A 56 -2.84 -0.98 -7.27
N GLY A 57 -2.99 -2.19 -7.82
CA GLY A 57 -2.09 -3.31 -7.56
C GLY A 57 -0.67 -3.07 -8.09
N MET A 58 -0.54 -2.46 -9.27
CA MET A 58 0.76 -2.07 -9.85
C MET A 58 1.48 -1.05 -8.97
N LEU A 59 0.78 0.01 -8.54
CA LEU A 59 1.34 1.03 -7.64
C LEU A 59 1.81 0.40 -6.32
N ALA A 60 0.98 -0.46 -5.72
CA ALA A 60 1.33 -1.14 -4.48
C ALA A 60 2.54 -2.07 -4.64
N ALA A 61 2.62 -2.81 -5.74
CA ALA A 61 3.75 -3.68 -6.04
C ALA A 61 5.05 -2.89 -6.30
N TYR A 62 4.95 -1.73 -6.94
CA TYR A 62 6.10 -0.89 -7.28
C TYR A 62 6.69 -0.20 -6.06
N TYR A 63 5.86 0.52 -5.29
CA TYR A 63 6.36 1.30 -4.15
C TYR A 63 6.57 0.46 -2.89
N GLY A 64 5.83 -0.63 -2.72
CA GLY A 64 5.80 -1.40 -1.47
C GLY A 64 7.14 -2.04 -1.10
N LYS A 65 7.64 -1.74 0.10
CA LYS A 65 8.90 -2.26 0.63
C LYS A 65 8.84 -3.71 1.15
N GLY A 66 7.64 -4.27 1.29
CA GLY A 66 7.41 -5.61 1.84
C GLY A 66 7.72 -6.77 0.88
N CYS A 67 8.20 -6.49 -0.34
CA CYS A 67 8.55 -7.51 -1.32
C CYS A 67 9.58 -6.99 -2.32
N ASP A 68 10.42 -7.86 -2.87
CA ASP A 68 11.24 -7.54 -4.05
C ASP A 68 10.37 -7.62 -5.31
N SER A 69 10.24 -6.48 -6.00
CA SER A 69 9.48 -6.35 -7.24
C SER A 69 10.35 -6.06 -8.45
N ARG A 70 11.68 -5.99 -8.34
CA ARG A 70 12.55 -5.56 -9.45
C ARG A 70 12.32 -6.37 -10.72
N THR A 71 12.35 -7.70 -10.60
CA THR A 71 12.12 -8.62 -11.73
C THR A 71 10.72 -8.51 -12.34
N LEU A 72 9.74 -8.03 -11.57
CA LEU A 72 8.36 -7.88 -12.04
C LEU A 72 8.17 -6.67 -12.98
N PHE A 73 9.08 -5.69 -12.88
CA PHE A 73 9.05 -4.44 -13.65
C PHE A 73 10.20 -4.32 -14.67
N ALA A 74 11.19 -5.22 -14.64
CA ALA A 74 12.42 -5.12 -15.42
C ALA A 74 12.22 -5.08 -16.94
N ASP A 75 11.13 -5.64 -17.46
CA ASP A 75 10.78 -5.67 -18.89
C ASP A 75 9.65 -4.69 -19.25
N LEU A 76 9.30 -3.78 -18.34
CA LEU A 76 8.25 -2.77 -18.55
C LEU A 76 8.84 -1.40 -18.84
N LYS A 77 8.06 -0.51 -19.45
CA LYS A 77 8.47 0.85 -19.83
C LYS A 77 9.07 1.67 -18.68
N ILE A 78 8.62 1.46 -17.44
CA ILE A 78 9.18 2.17 -16.28
C ILE A 78 10.66 1.84 -16.04
N ALA A 79 11.16 0.67 -16.43
CA ALA A 79 12.55 0.27 -16.21
C ALA A 79 13.56 1.13 -16.98
N GLU A 80 13.11 1.82 -18.04
CA GLU A 80 13.92 2.76 -18.83
C GLU A 80 13.97 4.16 -18.19
N ASP A 81 13.14 4.43 -17.18
CA ASP A 81 13.07 5.73 -16.52
C ASP A 81 14.16 5.89 -15.46
N SER A 82 14.78 7.07 -15.39
CA SER A 82 15.85 7.34 -14.42
C SER A 82 15.38 7.30 -12.95
N SER A 83 14.07 7.45 -12.71
CA SER A 83 13.46 7.36 -11.38
C SER A 83 13.09 5.93 -10.96
N PHE A 84 13.27 4.92 -11.82
CA PHE A 84 12.85 3.55 -11.59
C PHE A 84 13.33 3.01 -10.22
N GLU A 85 14.64 2.97 -10.03
CA GLU A 85 15.25 2.39 -8.83
C GLU A 85 15.08 3.29 -7.60
N LYS A 86 14.86 4.59 -7.79
CA LYS A 86 14.73 5.55 -6.68
C LYS A 86 13.52 5.25 -5.79
N PHE A 87 12.44 4.75 -6.40
CA PHE A 87 11.16 4.60 -5.72
C PHE A 87 10.68 3.15 -5.60
N LEU A 88 11.31 2.24 -6.34
CA LEU A 88 11.02 0.81 -6.28
C LEU A 88 11.27 0.27 -4.88
N ASN A 89 10.25 -0.34 -4.27
CA ASN A 89 10.31 -1.01 -2.97
C ASN A 89 10.78 -0.14 -1.79
N HIS A 90 10.51 1.17 -1.82
CA HIS A 90 10.98 2.12 -0.78
C HIS A 90 9.92 2.62 0.20
N TYR A 91 8.63 2.30 0.01
CA TYR A 91 7.54 2.87 0.79
C TYR A 91 6.72 1.82 1.53
N ASP A 92 6.14 2.23 2.65
CA ASP A 92 4.95 1.55 3.17
C ASP A 92 3.75 1.90 2.32
N VAL A 93 3.01 0.88 1.93
CA VAL A 93 1.78 1.07 1.14
C VAL A 93 0.60 0.57 1.94
N ILE A 94 -0.37 1.46 2.17
CA ILE A 94 -1.69 1.12 2.67
C ILE A 94 -2.64 1.02 1.47
N HIS A 95 -3.18 -0.18 1.25
CA HIS A 95 -4.10 -0.47 0.16
C HIS A 95 -5.49 -0.80 0.71
N LEU A 96 -6.47 0.08 0.47
CA LEU A 96 -7.84 -0.09 0.94
C LEU A 96 -8.78 -0.37 -0.24
N ASP A 97 -9.36 -1.57 -0.29
CA ASP A 97 -10.44 -1.91 -1.21
C ASP A 97 -11.79 -1.69 -0.52
N ILE A 98 -12.30 -0.46 -0.59
CA ILE A 98 -13.55 -0.07 0.08
C ILE A 98 -14.75 -0.86 -0.46
N ALA A 99 -14.76 -1.19 -1.76
CA ALA A 99 -15.85 -1.96 -2.35
C ALA A 99 -15.91 -3.38 -1.78
N TYR A 100 -14.77 -4.03 -1.60
CA TYR A 100 -14.69 -5.32 -0.91
C TYR A 100 -15.13 -5.20 0.55
N LEU A 101 -14.67 -4.18 1.26
CA LEU A 101 -14.97 -3.97 2.68
C LEU A 101 -16.45 -3.77 2.98
N LEU A 102 -17.14 -2.96 2.17
CA LEU A 102 -18.59 -2.72 2.31
C LEU A 102 -19.45 -3.98 2.06
N VAL A 103 -18.92 -4.98 1.37
CA VAL A 103 -19.61 -6.28 1.20
C VAL A 103 -19.41 -7.17 2.45
N GLN A 104 -18.29 -7.03 3.14
CA GLN A 104 -17.95 -7.85 4.31
C GLN A 104 -18.57 -7.31 5.61
N VAL A 105 -18.66 -5.98 5.74
CA VAL A 105 -19.17 -5.30 6.94
C VAL A 105 -20.52 -4.66 6.60
N LYS A 106 -21.58 -5.11 7.27
CA LYS A 106 -22.96 -4.74 6.93
C LYS A 106 -23.31 -3.29 7.30
N ASP A 107 -22.58 -2.70 8.25
CA ASP A 107 -22.78 -1.33 8.70
C ASP A 107 -21.59 -0.41 8.32
N PRO A 108 -21.84 0.76 7.70
CA PRO A 108 -20.77 1.70 7.34
C PRO A 108 -19.95 2.22 8.53
N LEU A 109 -20.55 2.42 9.72
CA LEU A 109 -19.80 2.89 10.89
C LEU A 109 -18.87 1.80 11.42
N GLU A 110 -19.35 0.56 11.46
CA GLU A 110 -18.51 -0.62 11.76
C GLU A 110 -17.37 -0.79 10.75
N THR A 111 -17.57 -0.42 9.48
CA THR A 111 -16.55 -0.53 8.43
C THR A 111 -15.34 0.34 8.74
N VAL A 112 -15.56 1.59 9.18
CA VAL A 112 -14.45 2.50 9.54
C VAL A 112 -13.67 1.97 10.73
N ALA A 113 -14.38 1.54 11.79
CA ALA A 113 -13.75 0.97 12.98
C ALA A 113 -12.93 -0.30 12.64
N TYR A 114 -13.46 -1.15 11.76
CA TYR A 114 -12.75 -2.35 11.29
C TYR A 114 -11.47 -2.01 10.52
N ILE A 115 -11.51 -1.05 9.59
CA ILE A 115 -10.33 -0.61 8.84
C ILE A 115 -9.27 -0.06 9.79
N GLN A 116 -9.67 0.84 10.70
CA GLN A 116 -8.75 1.44 11.67
C GLN A 116 -8.08 0.37 12.52
N LYS A 117 -8.86 -0.54 13.11
CA LYS A 117 -8.32 -1.63 13.92
C LYS A 117 -7.32 -2.48 13.13
N SER A 118 -7.71 -2.94 11.94
CA SER A 118 -6.88 -3.84 11.13
C SER A 118 -5.58 -3.17 10.67
N VAL A 119 -5.64 -1.93 10.18
CA VAL A 119 -4.44 -1.19 9.73
C VAL A 119 -3.51 -0.90 10.92
N ILE A 120 -4.05 -0.52 12.08
CA ILE A 120 -3.22 -0.27 13.28
C ILE A 120 -2.54 -1.56 13.75
N GLU A 121 -3.25 -2.69 13.77
CA GLU A 121 -2.69 -3.99 14.14
C GLU A 121 -1.57 -4.40 13.17
N GLU A 122 -1.81 -4.32 11.86
CA GLU A 122 -0.78 -4.64 10.84
C GLU A 122 0.43 -3.71 10.89
N LEU A 123 0.24 -2.40 11.14
CA LEU A 123 1.36 -1.47 11.34
C LEU A 123 2.17 -1.81 12.61
N ARG A 124 1.49 -2.17 13.71
CA ARG A 124 2.18 -2.58 14.95
C ARG A 124 3.04 -3.82 14.73
N GLU A 125 2.53 -4.78 13.96
CA GLU A 125 3.28 -5.98 13.60
C GLU A 125 4.48 -5.64 12.69
N ALA A 126 4.27 -4.84 11.64
CA ALA A 126 5.32 -4.43 10.72
C ALA A 126 6.46 -3.65 11.40
N TYR A 127 6.17 -2.97 12.50
CA TYR A 127 7.11 -2.10 13.23
C TYR A 127 7.37 -2.54 14.67
N VAL A 128 7.16 -3.81 14.99
CA VAL A 128 7.28 -4.33 16.36
C VAL A 128 8.64 -4.03 17.00
N GLU A 129 9.73 -4.10 16.23
CA GLU A 129 11.08 -3.82 16.73
C GLU A 129 11.30 -2.33 17.05
N LEU A 130 10.74 -1.43 16.25
CA LEU A 130 10.79 0.00 16.50
C LEU A 130 10.00 0.36 17.76
N LEU A 131 8.82 -0.25 17.94
CA LEU A 131 8.01 -0.09 19.14
C LEU A 131 8.73 -0.64 20.38
N ARG A 132 9.36 -1.82 20.29
CA ARG A 132 10.19 -2.39 21.37
C ARG A 132 11.33 -1.45 21.76
N GLY A 133 11.94 -0.75 20.80
CA GLY A 133 12.98 0.25 21.04
C GLY A 133 12.46 1.48 21.78
N LEU A 134 11.30 2.01 21.39
CA LEU A 134 10.65 3.15 22.04
C LEU A 134 10.30 2.84 23.51
N PHE A 135 9.70 1.68 23.77
CA PHE A 135 9.30 1.29 25.13
C PHE A 135 10.46 0.82 26.02
N LYS A 136 11.63 0.48 25.46
CA LYS A 136 12.86 0.29 26.24
C LYS A 136 13.42 1.62 26.76
N GLY A 137 13.16 2.74 26.07
CA GLY A 137 13.54 4.09 26.51
C GLY A 137 12.56 4.73 27.51
N GLU A 138 11.31 4.26 27.55
CA GLU A 138 10.24 4.82 28.40
C GLU A 138 10.08 4.15 29.78
N GLN A 139 10.90 3.16 30.13
CA GLN A 139 11.00 2.63 31.51
C GLN A 139 11.62 3.62 32.51
N SER A 140 11.51 4.93 32.27
CA SER A 140 11.81 5.99 33.22
C SER A 140 10.60 6.86 33.61
N LYS A 141 9.44 6.82 32.95
CA LYS A 141 8.26 7.59 33.41
C LYS A 141 6.94 6.88 33.10
N ASP A 142 6.42 6.24 34.15
CA ASP A 142 5.03 5.89 34.44
C ASP A 142 4.04 5.83 33.26
N PHE A 143 3.85 4.63 32.74
CA PHE A 143 2.57 4.21 32.15
C PHE A 143 1.85 3.26 33.12
N ARG A 144 1.62 3.70 34.36
CA ARG A 144 0.61 3.06 35.23
C ARG A 144 -0.71 3.79 35.07
N ARG A 145 -1.54 3.21 34.19
CA ARG A 145 -3.00 3.06 34.30
C ARG A 145 -3.75 4.21 35.00
N SER A 146 -4.45 5.01 34.22
CA SER A 146 -5.77 5.51 34.60
C SER A 146 -6.78 5.08 33.55
N THR A 147 -7.48 3.99 33.85
CA THR A 147 -8.80 3.71 33.28
C THR A 147 -9.76 4.81 33.75
N PRO A 148 -10.56 5.44 32.88
CA PRO A 148 -11.64 6.30 33.33
C PRO A 148 -12.82 5.44 33.80
N VAL A 149 -13.40 5.84 34.94
CA VAL A 149 -14.75 5.46 35.39
C VAL A 149 -15.77 6.28 34.61
#